data_AF-T0PLU0-F1
#
_entry.id   AF-T0PLU0-F1
#
_cell.length_a   1.000
_cell.length_b   1.000
_cell.length_c   1.000
_cell.angle_alpha   90.00
_cell.angle_beta   90.00
_cell.angle_gamma   90.00
#
_symmetry.space_group_name_H-M   'P 1'
#
loop_
_entity.id
_entity.type
_entity.pdbx_description
1 polymer ?
#
loop_
_entity_poly.entity_id
_entity_poly.type
_entity_poly.pdbx_seq_one_letter_code
_entity_poly.pdbx_strand_id
1 'polypeptide(L)'
;MSLGNMDAFLFEDGCMDDSLALGLIKDDDLDRVFLDAKDVLDLPPATKRKIDETEPDKETARKNAKREAYKKHIRKRQNEHADLKQQVQELEDQLQFLSNMKAIDATFASNWENIARDLASHRQESAAENEKLRQKVAEQSEFIETLQTLLAKRPRLAVFENDEWKALRLVADPSKRIHGMNALLHRQRQMLTGVFLQCGLLEPHDDDVHKVNVCSDITKMLISESVRFVRMNVPYPVLAEAAWNVSLGREITEKWGDNYKILETIDANTVYVEYVPRNGVADASGVLCARYLYRRYYEDNRVVIVWKSILEDECYPLDESVMRVHQSGWMVIEGDVKNPTQSLYKLFVQRHSPTRAGKLIHLTDVFQFIMPNISLEKRTTTYVTDFIVQSFRGVEVAFEKAIDVAVRKLTYHHRHDFMLTQAEMSL
;
A
#
# COMPACT_ATOMS: atom_id res chain seq x y z
N MET A 1 -40.52 -8.18 -27.42
CA MET A 1 -39.91 -9.44 -26.92
C MET A 1 -39.44 -9.10 -25.50
N SER A 2 -39.99 -9.61 -24.39
CA SER A 2 -40.39 -11.01 -24.08
C SER A 2 -39.16 -11.91 -24.03
N LEU A 3 -38.75 -12.60 -22.96
CA LEU A 3 -39.20 -12.76 -21.55
C LEU A 3 -37.93 -12.71 -20.63
N GLY A 4 -37.91 -12.87 -19.29
CA GLY A 4 -38.87 -13.18 -18.20
C GLY A 4 -38.10 -13.20 -16.86
N ASN A 5 -38.72 -12.95 -15.70
CA ASN A 5 -39.27 -13.96 -14.75
C ASN A 5 -38.21 -14.96 -14.22
N MET A 6 -38.10 -15.37 -12.95
CA MET A 6 -38.88 -15.32 -11.68
C MET A 6 -37.88 -15.69 -10.54
N ASP A 7 -38.08 -15.56 -9.22
CA ASP A 7 -39.16 -15.07 -8.32
C ASP A 7 -38.49 -14.79 -6.91
N ALA A 8 -38.86 -13.79 -6.10
CA ALA A 8 -40.00 -13.61 -5.17
C ALA A 8 -39.68 -13.82 -3.66
N PHE A 9 -39.88 -12.75 -2.88
CA PHE A 9 -40.50 -12.62 -1.54
C PHE A 9 -40.00 -13.52 -0.36
N LEU A 10 -39.46 -12.95 0.74
CA LEU A 10 -40.14 -12.28 1.87
C LEU A 10 -41.11 -13.20 2.67
N PHE A 11 -40.86 -13.39 3.97
CA PHE A 11 -41.68 -12.78 5.05
C PHE A 11 -41.06 -12.93 6.45
N GLU A 12 -41.54 -12.11 7.38
CA GLU A 12 -41.19 -12.08 8.81
C GLU A 12 -42.01 -13.08 9.67
N ASP A 13 -41.58 -13.19 10.92
CA ASP A 13 -42.39 -13.34 12.15
C ASP A 13 -42.85 -14.72 12.62
N GLY A 14 -42.89 -14.91 13.95
CA GLY A 14 -43.48 -16.08 14.60
C GLY A 14 -42.80 -16.57 15.89
N CYS A 15 -43.13 -15.97 17.04
CA CYS A 15 -42.88 -16.59 18.36
C CYS A 15 -43.70 -17.88 18.53
N MET A 16 -43.13 -18.88 19.21
CA MET A 16 -43.85 -19.65 20.24
C MET A 16 -42.86 -20.15 21.30
N ASP A 17 -43.18 -19.84 22.55
CA ASP A 17 -42.69 -20.54 23.74
C ASP A 17 -43.49 -21.85 23.85
N ASP A 18 -42.89 -22.96 24.29
CA ASP A 18 -43.72 -24.00 24.93
C ASP A 18 -42.93 -24.90 25.89
N SER A 19 -43.58 -25.16 27.02
CA SER A 19 -42.99 -25.80 28.20
C SER A 19 -43.39 -27.26 28.28
N LEU A 20 -42.45 -28.16 28.58
CA LEU A 20 -42.78 -29.55 28.93
C LEU A 20 -42.19 -29.93 30.30
N ALA A 21 -43.09 -29.99 31.27
CA ALA A 21 -42.79 -30.40 32.63
C ALA A 21 -42.52 -31.91 32.74
N LEU A 22 -41.46 -32.28 33.46
CA LEU A 22 -41.24 -33.64 33.94
C LEU A 22 -41.97 -33.83 35.28
N GLY A 23 -42.98 -34.70 35.28
CA GLY A 23 -43.73 -35.06 36.48
C GLY A 23 -44.12 -36.53 36.51
N LEU A 24 -43.35 -37.35 37.24
CA LEU A 24 -43.73 -38.66 37.77
C LEU A 24 -43.14 -38.74 39.18
N ILE A 25 -43.94 -38.45 40.21
CA ILE A 25 -44.63 -39.42 41.09
C ILE A 25 -43.67 -40.08 42.09
N LYS A 26 -43.97 -39.89 43.37
CA LYS A 26 -43.36 -40.58 44.52
C LYS A 26 -44.25 -41.75 44.90
N ASP A 27 -43.66 -42.92 45.15
CA ASP A 27 -44.33 -44.03 45.80
C ASP A 27 -43.75 -44.24 47.21
N ASP A 28 -44.28 -43.47 48.16
CA ASP A 28 -44.19 -43.78 49.60
C ASP A 28 -45.34 -44.75 49.95
N ASP A 29 -45.15 -46.08 49.86
CA ASP A 29 -46.04 -47.07 50.52
C ASP A 29 -45.48 -48.51 50.46
N LEU A 30 -44.64 -48.92 51.42
CA LEU A 30 -44.23 -50.34 51.57
C LEU A 30 -43.97 -50.84 53.01
N ASP A 31 -43.85 -49.95 54.01
CA ASP A 31 -43.42 -50.33 55.38
C ASP A 31 -44.54 -50.80 56.35
N ARG A 32 -45.74 -51.13 55.84
CA ARG A 32 -46.90 -51.52 56.69
C ARG A 32 -47.06 -53.02 56.97
N VAL A 33 -46.07 -53.87 56.66
CA VAL A 33 -46.21 -55.35 56.76
C VAL A 33 -45.12 -56.05 57.58
N PHE A 34 -44.76 -55.52 58.75
CA PHE A 34 -44.11 -56.32 59.81
C PHE A 34 -44.70 -56.01 61.21
N LEU A 35 -45.92 -56.52 61.38
CA LEU A 35 -46.70 -56.56 62.62
C LEU A 35 -46.05 -57.33 63.77
N ASP A 36 -46.44 -56.95 64.99
CA ASP A 36 -46.75 -57.80 66.15
C ASP A 36 -46.11 -59.20 66.21
N ALA A 37 -44.95 -59.30 66.87
CA ALA A 37 -44.43 -60.59 67.36
C ALA A 37 -43.49 -60.46 68.57
N LYS A 38 -43.51 -59.34 69.32
CA LYS A 38 -42.47 -59.03 70.33
C LYS A 38 -42.95 -58.77 71.77
N ASP A 39 -44.21 -59.05 72.09
CA ASP A 39 -44.76 -58.94 73.46
C ASP A 39 -45.38 -60.25 73.96
N VAL A 40 -44.60 -61.33 73.96
CA VAL A 40 -44.87 -62.50 74.83
C VAL A 40 -43.54 -63.08 75.32
N LEU A 41 -43.49 -63.40 76.62
CA LEU A 41 -42.38 -64.02 77.37
C LEU A 41 -41.29 -63.06 77.87
N ASP A 42 -41.68 -62.20 78.80
CA ASP A 42 -40.80 -61.80 79.90
C ASP A 42 -41.29 -62.45 81.23
N LEU A 43 -40.40 -62.50 82.22
CA LEU A 43 -40.60 -62.91 83.64
C LEU A 43 -40.60 -64.43 84.03
N PRO A 44 -40.21 -64.75 85.30
CA PRO A 44 -39.36 -65.93 85.60
C PRO A 44 -39.92 -66.88 86.68
N PRO A 45 -39.18 -67.95 87.05
CA PRO A 45 -38.88 -68.24 88.47
C PRO A 45 -37.40 -68.65 88.70
N ALA A 46 -36.71 -68.35 89.81
CA ALA A 46 -36.99 -68.54 91.24
C ALA A 46 -36.67 -69.94 91.81
N THR A 47 -35.56 -70.03 92.55
CA THR A 47 -35.32 -70.84 93.78
C THR A 47 -36.17 -72.09 94.07
N LYS A 48 -35.55 -73.29 94.17
CA LYS A 48 -35.07 -73.95 95.44
C LYS A 48 -34.90 -75.49 95.34
N ARG A 49 -33.91 -75.97 96.12
CA ARG A 49 -33.85 -77.28 96.84
C ARG A 49 -33.52 -78.57 96.06
N LYS A 50 -33.21 -79.60 96.86
CA LYS A 50 -32.43 -80.83 96.61
C LYS A 50 -33.35 -82.06 96.66
N ILE A 51 -33.04 -83.08 95.83
CA ILE A 51 -33.23 -84.54 96.09
C ILE A 51 -34.73 -84.99 96.10
N ASP A 52 -35.20 -86.06 95.43
CA ASP A 52 -34.54 -87.18 94.73
C ASP A 52 -35.31 -87.74 93.52
N GLU A 53 -34.59 -88.55 92.71
CA GLU A 53 -34.97 -89.69 91.85
C GLU A 53 -36.20 -89.77 90.88
N THR A 54 -35.90 -90.37 89.70
CA THR A 54 -36.72 -91.08 88.68
C THR A 54 -37.44 -90.36 87.51
N GLU A 55 -36.97 -90.73 86.29
CA GLU A 55 -37.58 -90.72 84.92
C GLU A 55 -37.93 -89.37 84.21
N PRO A 56 -37.40 -89.11 82.98
CA PRO A 56 -37.67 -87.88 82.21
C PRO A 56 -38.65 -88.05 81.02
N ASP A 57 -39.56 -87.09 80.82
CA ASP A 57 -40.55 -87.12 79.73
C ASP A 57 -40.13 -86.29 78.48
N LYS A 58 -40.53 -86.77 77.29
CA LYS A 58 -39.99 -86.46 75.95
C LYS A 58 -40.46 -85.11 75.36
N GLU A 59 -41.28 -84.35 76.07
CA GLU A 59 -41.98 -83.19 75.50
C GLU A 59 -41.12 -81.92 75.38
N THR A 60 -40.22 -81.70 76.34
CA THR A 60 -39.36 -80.50 76.41
C THR A 60 -38.38 -80.41 75.23
N ALA A 61 -37.81 -81.55 74.81
CA ALA A 61 -36.88 -81.64 73.69
C ALA A 61 -37.51 -81.19 72.36
N ARG A 62 -38.77 -81.55 72.08
CA ARG A 62 -39.48 -81.17 70.85
C ARG A 62 -39.78 -79.67 70.76
N LYS A 63 -40.11 -79.02 71.88
CA LYS A 63 -40.35 -77.56 71.93
C LYS A 63 -39.06 -76.75 71.72
N ASN A 64 -37.93 -77.22 72.28
CA ASN A 64 -36.63 -76.57 72.08
C ASN A 64 -36.11 -76.71 70.63
N ALA A 65 -36.25 -77.89 70.01
CA ALA A 65 -35.84 -78.11 68.63
C ALA A 65 -36.54 -77.17 67.62
N LYS A 66 -37.87 -76.93 67.79
CA LYS A 66 -38.61 -75.98 66.95
C LYS A 66 -38.14 -74.52 67.13
N ARG A 67 -37.81 -74.11 68.35
CA ARG A 67 -37.30 -72.75 68.64
C ARG A 67 -35.92 -72.51 68.02
N GLU A 68 -35.02 -73.49 68.06
CA GLU A 68 -33.70 -73.39 67.41
C GLU A 68 -33.80 -73.35 65.89
N ALA A 69 -34.69 -74.15 65.27
CA ALA A 69 -34.93 -74.09 63.83
C ALA A 69 -35.44 -72.70 63.38
N TYR A 70 -36.36 -72.09 64.14
CA TYR A 70 -36.88 -70.75 63.85
C TYR A 70 -35.80 -69.65 63.99
N LYS A 71 -34.99 -69.69 65.06
CA LYS A 71 -33.84 -68.78 65.22
C LYS A 71 -32.82 -68.93 64.09
N LYS A 72 -32.55 -70.16 63.64
CA LYS A 72 -31.64 -70.43 62.51
C LYS A 72 -32.17 -69.84 61.20
N HIS A 73 -33.48 -69.91 60.96
CA HIS A 73 -34.12 -69.32 59.79
C HIS A 73 -34.11 -67.77 59.81
N ILE A 74 -34.33 -67.16 60.99
CA ILE A 74 -34.19 -65.70 61.14
C ILE A 74 -32.75 -65.26 60.88
N ARG A 75 -31.76 -65.93 61.50
CA ARG A 75 -30.33 -65.63 61.26
C ARG A 75 -29.94 -65.78 59.80
N LYS A 76 -30.44 -66.82 59.10
CA LYS A 76 -30.18 -66.99 57.66
C LYS A 76 -30.69 -65.80 56.86
N ARG A 77 -31.95 -65.38 57.05
CA ARG A 77 -32.51 -64.21 56.36
C ARG A 77 -31.84 -62.89 56.74
N GLN A 78 -31.39 -62.73 57.99
CA GLN A 78 -30.64 -61.55 58.42
C GLN A 78 -29.26 -61.48 57.77
N ASN A 79 -28.56 -62.62 57.66
CA ASN A 79 -27.30 -62.70 56.92
C ASN A 79 -27.52 -62.45 55.42
N GLU A 80 -28.49 -63.11 54.79
CA GLU A 80 -28.83 -62.88 53.37
C GLU A 80 -29.17 -61.41 53.08
N HIS A 81 -29.89 -60.75 53.99
CA HIS A 81 -30.20 -59.32 53.87
C HIS A 81 -29.00 -58.40 54.16
N ALA A 82 -28.04 -58.83 54.99
CA ALA A 82 -26.78 -58.11 55.19
C ALA A 82 -25.86 -58.25 53.96
N ASP A 83 -25.72 -59.46 53.43
CA ASP A 83 -24.95 -59.76 52.21
C ASP A 83 -25.52 -59.00 51.00
N LEU A 84 -26.86 -58.96 50.86
CA LEU A 84 -27.52 -58.16 49.80
C LEU A 84 -27.32 -56.66 49.99
N LYS A 85 -27.35 -56.14 51.23
CA LYS A 85 -27.04 -54.72 51.49
C LYS A 85 -25.58 -54.38 51.19
N GLN A 86 -24.64 -55.29 51.49
CA GLN A 86 -23.25 -55.11 51.12
C GLN A 86 -23.08 -55.10 49.59
N GLN A 87 -23.74 -56.01 48.86
CA GLN A 87 -23.71 -56.03 47.40
C GLN A 87 -24.32 -54.78 46.77
N VAL A 88 -25.41 -54.24 47.33
CA VAL A 88 -25.98 -52.97 46.88
C VAL A 88 -25.00 -51.82 47.12
N GLN A 89 -24.38 -51.73 48.30
CA GLN A 89 -23.36 -50.71 48.57
C GLN A 89 -22.15 -50.82 47.62
N GLU A 90 -21.63 -52.03 47.38
CA GLU A 90 -20.52 -52.26 46.45
C GLU A 90 -20.89 -51.87 45.00
N LEU A 91 -22.14 -52.09 44.58
CA LEU A 91 -22.63 -51.67 43.26
C LEU A 91 -22.89 -50.17 43.17
N GLU A 92 -23.40 -49.54 44.22
CA GLU A 92 -23.56 -48.08 44.31
C GLU A 92 -22.20 -47.37 44.30
N ASP A 93 -21.21 -47.88 45.03
CA ASP A 93 -19.83 -47.37 45.04
C ASP A 93 -19.18 -47.52 43.65
N GLN A 94 -19.39 -48.65 42.95
CA GLN A 94 -18.94 -48.87 41.57
C GLN A 94 -19.63 -47.93 40.57
N LEU A 95 -20.94 -47.72 40.70
CA LEU A 95 -21.69 -46.79 39.85
C LEU A 95 -21.24 -45.35 40.09
N GLN A 96 -21.01 -44.95 41.33
CA GLN A 96 -20.50 -43.61 41.66
C GLN A 96 -19.08 -43.41 41.12
N PHE A 97 -18.21 -44.42 41.21
CA PHE A 97 -16.88 -44.38 40.60
C PHE A 97 -16.92 -44.21 39.08
N LEU A 98 -17.73 -45.03 38.39
CA LEU A 98 -17.88 -44.96 36.92
C LEU A 98 -18.55 -43.65 36.46
N SER A 99 -19.51 -43.15 37.23
CA SER A 99 -20.17 -41.85 36.98
C SER A 99 -19.17 -40.70 37.10
N ASN A 100 -18.38 -40.67 38.17
CA ASN A 100 -17.32 -39.68 38.38
C ASN A 100 -16.27 -39.74 37.26
N MET A 101 -15.83 -40.94 36.87
CA MET A 101 -14.85 -41.13 35.78
C MET A 101 -15.41 -40.60 34.45
N LYS A 102 -16.67 -40.92 34.11
CA LYS A 102 -17.33 -40.43 32.90
C LYS A 102 -17.52 -38.90 32.89
N ALA A 103 -17.79 -38.29 34.05
CA ALA A 103 -17.86 -36.84 34.18
C ALA A 103 -16.49 -36.18 33.96
N ILE A 104 -15.43 -36.77 34.50
CA ILE A 104 -14.04 -36.35 34.27
C ILE A 104 -13.71 -36.44 32.77
N ASP A 105 -13.95 -37.59 32.12
CA ASP A 105 -13.72 -37.76 30.68
C ASP A 105 -14.51 -36.77 29.83
N ALA A 106 -15.77 -36.48 30.18
CA ALA A 106 -16.60 -35.49 29.48
C ALA A 106 -16.03 -34.06 29.61
N THR A 107 -15.53 -33.67 30.80
CA THR A 107 -14.89 -32.35 30.98
C THR A 107 -13.55 -32.25 30.26
N PHE A 108 -12.73 -33.32 30.25
CA PHE A 108 -11.52 -33.37 29.45
C PHE A 108 -11.82 -33.28 27.95
N ALA A 109 -12.82 -34.01 27.45
CA ALA A 109 -13.23 -33.96 26.05
C ALA A 109 -13.69 -32.55 25.63
N SER A 110 -14.53 -31.90 26.44
CA SER A 110 -14.98 -30.51 26.19
C SER A 110 -13.82 -29.51 26.18
N ASN A 111 -12.87 -29.63 27.12
CA ASN A 111 -11.66 -28.80 27.15
C ASN A 111 -10.80 -29.00 25.90
N TRP A 112 -10.59 -30.25 25.47
CA TRP A 112 -9.87 -30.55 24.24
C TRP A 112 -10.59 -30.09 22.97
N GLU A 113 -11.93 -30.15 22.95
CA GLU A 113 -12.75 -29.63 21.84
C GLU A 113 -12.58 -28.11 21.72
N ASN A 114 -12.60 -27.38 22.85
CA ASN A 114 -12.37 -25.93 22.87
C ASN A 114 -10.95 -25.58 22.39
N ILE A 115 -9.92 -26.26 22.90
CA ILE A 115 -8.53 -26.06 22.46
C ILE A 115 -8.37 -26.37 20.96
N ALA A 116 -9.01 -27.43 20.46
CA ALA A 116 -8.97 -27.78 19.04
C ALA A 116 -9.68 -26.73 18.16
N ARG A 117 -10.78 -26.13 18.66
CA ARG A 117 -11.51 -25.06 17.97
C ARG A 117 -10.70 -23.77 17.90
N ASP A 118 -10.06 -23.36 18.99
CA ASP A 118 -9.17 -22.20 19.03
C ASP A 118 -7.95 -22.39 18.12
N LEU A 119 -7.32 -23.58 18.17
CA LEU A 119 -6.20 -23.92 17.30
C LEU A 119 -6.60 -23.94 15.81
N ALA A 120 -7.82 -24.38 15.49
CA ALA A 120 -8.37 -24.31 14.14
C ALA A 120 -8.61 -22.86 13.68
N SER A 121 -9.16 -22.00 14.56
CA SER A 121 -9.33 -20.56 14.28
C SER A 121 -7.99 -19.88 14.00
N HIS A 122 -7.01 -20.04 14.90
CA HIS A 122 -5.66 -19.49 14.71
C HIS A 122 -4.95 -20.02 13.46
N ARG A 123 -5.17 -21.31 13.11
CA ARG A 123 -4.66 -21.86 11.85
C ARG A 123 -5.33 -21.22 10.63
N GLN A 124 -6.62 -20.93 10.68
CA GLN A 124 -7.36 -20.27 9.61
C GLN A 124 -6.91 -18.80 9.45
N GLU A 125 -6.78 -18.06 10.55
CA GLU A 125 -6.23 -16.69 10.59
C GLU A 125 -4.82 -16.65 10.01
N SER A 126 -3.93 -17.51 10.49
CA SER A 126 -2.54 -17.61 10.01
C SER A 126 -2.46 -18.01 8.54
N ALA A 127 -3.33 -18.91 8.07
CA ALA A 127 -3.38 -19.29 6.65
C ALA A 127 -3.85 -18.12 5.76
N ALA A 128 -4.86 -17.36 6.19
CA ALA A 128 -5.35 -16.18 5.49
C ALA A 128 -4.29 -15.06 5.43
N GLU A 129 -3.54 -14.84 6.52
CA GLU A 129 -2.43 -13.89 6.53
C GLU A 129 -1.25 -14.37 5.65
N ASN A 130 -0.90 -15.65 5.70
CA ASN A 130 0.16 -16.22 4.86
C ASN A 130 -0.17 -16.08 3.37
N GLU A 131 -1.42 -16.35 2.98
CA GLU A 131 -1.91 -16.16 1.61
C GLU A 131 -1.83 -14.69 1.18
N LYS A 132 -2.27 -13.76 2.04
CA LYS A 132 -2.14 -12.31 1.79
C LYS A 132 -0.69 -11.84 1.67
N LEU A 133 0.23 -12.43 2.43
CA LEU A 133 1.67 -12.14 2.33
C LEU A 133 2.26 -12.73 1.04
N ARG A 134 1.86 -13.94 0.63
CA ARG A 134 2.29 -14.55 -0.64
C ARG A 134 1.84 -13.73 -1.85
N GLN A 135 0.61 -13.24 -1.86
CA GLN A 135 0.10 -12.35 -2.91
C GLN A 135 0.97 -11.09 -3.04
N LYS A 136 1.23 -10.40 -1.92
CA LYS A 136 2.15 -9.24 -1.89
C LYS A 136 3.56 -9.55 -2.36
N VAL A 137 4.10 -10.73 -2.05
CA VAL A 137 5.44 -11.15 -2.51
C VAL A 137 5.44 -11.45 -4.01
N ALA A 138 4.40 -12.08 -4.54
CA ALA A 138 4.26 -12.34 -5.97
C ALA A 138 4.15 -11.02 -6.77
N GLU A 139 3.32 -10.08 -6.32
CA GLU A 139 3.20 -8.73 -6.89
C GLU A 139 4.53 -7.97 -6.86
N GLN A 140 5.28 -8.04 -5.75
CA GLN A 140 6.61 -7.45 -5.66
C GLN A 140 7.61 -8.11 -6.63
N SER A 141 7.51 -9.43 -6.84
CA SER A 141 8.35 -10.15 -7.82
C SER A 141 8.05 -9.69 -9.24
N GLU A 142 6.78 -9.60 -9.63
CA GLU A 142 6.37 -9.09 -10.95
C GLU A 142 6.82 -7.64 -11.16
N PHE A 143 6.68 -6.80 -10.13
CA PHE A 143 7.21 -5.43 -10.15
C PHE A 143 8.74 -5.40 -10.34
N ILE A 144 9.48 -6.29 -9.68
CA ILE A 144 10.95 -6.38 -9.82
C ILE A 144 11.37 -6.87 -11.21
N GLU A 145 10.74 -7.92 -11.75
CA GLU A 145 11.05 -8.46 -13.09
C GLU A 145 10.75 -7.43 -14.20
N THR A 146 9.64 -6.72 -14.08
CA THR A 146 9.26 -5.68 -15.03
C THR A 146 10.14 -4.43 -14.90
N LEU A 147 10.54 -4.07 -13.68
CA LEU A 147 11.55 -3.04 -13.43
C LEU A 147 12.90 -3.44 -14.02
N GLN A 148 13.36 -4.68 -13.88
CA GLN A 148 14.55 -5.21 -14.56
C GLN A 148 14.44 -5.08 -16.09
N THR A 149 13.24 -5.26 -16.65
CA THR A 149 12.97 -5.09 -18.08
C THR A 149 13.06 -3.62 -18.53
N LEU A 150 12.58 -2.67 -17.73
CA LEU A 150 12.82 -1.23 -17.99
C LEU A 150 14.31 -0.87 -17.83
N LEU A 151 14.99 -1.44 -16.83
CA LEU A 151 16.41 -1.26 -16.58
C LEU A 151 17.32 -1.98 -17.60
N ALA A 152 16.75 -2.79 -18.50
CA ALA A 152 17.46 -3.37 -19.64
C ALA A 152 17.46 -2.45 -20.86
N LYS A 153 16.55 -1.46 -20.93
CA LYS A 153 16.47 -0.49 -22.02
C LYS A 153 17.56 0.57 -21.86
N ARG A 154 18.56 0.55 -22.73
CA ARG A 154 19.61 1.58 -22.79
C ARG A 154 19.03 2.93 -23.26
N PRO A 155 19.56 4.08 -22.79
CA PRO A 155 19.20 5.38 -23.31
C PRO A 155 19.63 5.48 -24.77
N ARG A 156 18.90 6.27 -25.57
CA ARG A 156 19.31 6.51 -26.96
C ARG A 156 20.54 7.40 -27.00
N LEU A 157 20.61 8.34 -26.06
CA LEU A 157 21.68 9.30 -25.94
C LEU A 157 22.47 9.09 -24.63
N ALA A 158 23.69 8.57 -24.76
CA ALA A 158 24.71 8.62 -23.72
C ALA A 158 25.30 10.04 -23.63
N VAL A 159 24.49 11.02 -23.22
CA VAL A 159 24.92 12.43 -23.02
C VAL A 159 25.91 12.57 -21.86
N PHE A 160 26.01 11.55 -21.01
CA PHE A 160 26.64 11.60 -19.71
C PHE A 160 27.92 10.76 -19.63
N GLU A 161 29.04 11.42 -19.31
CA GLU A 161 30.32 10.78 -18.98
C GLU A 161 30.63 10.91 -17.47
N ASN A 162 31.50 10.02 -16.98
CA ASN A 162 31.75 9.75 -15.54
C ASN A 162 32.13 10.96 -14.67
N ASP A 163 32.64 12.05 -15.25
CA ASP A 163 33.09 13.24 -14.51
C ASP A 163 32.03 14.36 -14.41
N GLU A 164 30.84 14.19 -14.99
CA GLU A 164 29.86 15.28 -15.07
C GLU A 164 29.36 15.82 -13.73
N TRP A 165 29.35 15.01 -12.67
CA TRP A 165 28.97 15.48 -11.33
C TRP A 165 29.83 16.66 -10.85
N LYS A 166 31.08 16.77 -11.32
CA LYS A 166 31.97 17.92 -11.06
C LYS A 166 31.54 19.17 -11.85
N ALA A 167 31.01 18.99 -13.05
CA ALA A 167 30.54 20.07 -13.94
C ALA A 167 29.17 20.63 -13.54
N LEU A 168 28.40 19.91 -12.73
CA LEU A 168 27.09 20.36 -12.19
C LEU A 168 27.19 21.02 -10.82
N ARG A 169 28.42 21.33 -10.35
CA ARG A 169 28.70 22.09 -9.14
C ARG A 169 29.30 23.46 -9.46
N LEU A 170 28.73 24.50 -8.89
CA LEU A 170 29.28 25.86 -8.93
C LEU A 170 30.01 26.20 -7.63
N VAL A 171 31.22 26.75 -7.77
CA VAL A 171 32.10 27.17 -6.67
C VAL A 171 31.80 28.63 -6.30
N ALA A 172 32.08 29.04 -5.06
CA ALA A 172 31.82 30.40 -4.58
C ALA A 172 32.74 31.48 -5.20
N ASP A 173 33.92 31.09 -5.73
CA ASP A 173 34.85 31.99 -6.41
C ASP A 173 34.22 32.56 -7.70
N PRO A 174 34.02 33.90 -7.83
CA PRO A 174 33.26 34.48 -8.94
C PRO A 174 33.84 34.15 -10.32
N SER A 175 35.17 34.14 -10.46
CA SER A 175 35.86 33.87 -11.73
C SER A 175 35.65 32.41 -12.17
N LYS A 176 35.83 31.44 -11.25
CA LYS A 176 35.59 30.02 -11.50
C LYS A 176 34.11 29.72 -11.70
N ARG A 177 33.21 30.41 -10.97
CA ARG A 177 31.75 30.32 -11.13
C ARG A 177 31.33 30.66 -12.55
N ILE A 178 31.69 31.85 -13.02
CA ILE A 178 31.37 32.34 -14.37
C ILE A 178 32.03 31.46 -15.44
N HIS A 179 33.27 31.02 -15.22
CA HIS A 179 33.92 30.08 -16.13
C HIS A 179 33.17 28.73 -16.23
N GLY A 180 32.78 28.15 -15.10
CA GLY A 180 32.02 26.89 -15.03
C GLY A 180 30.65 27.00 -15.70
N MET A 181 29.90 28.06 -15.42
CA MET A 181 28.63 28.36 -16.10
C MET A 181 28.80 28.42 -17.63
N ASN A 182 29.82 29.15 -18.10
CA ASN A 182 30.11 29.28 -19.52
C ASN A 182 30.53 27.96 -20.18
N ALA A 183 31.41 27.20 -19.53
CA ALA A 183 31.88 25.90 -20.01
C ALA A 183 30.72 24.90 -20.13
N LEU A 184 29.83 24.86 -19.13
CA LEU A 184 28.66 23.97 -19.10
C LEU A 184 27.71 24.27 -20.27
N LEU A 185 27.36 25.55 -20.48
CA LEU A 185 26.51 25.99 -21.58
C LEU A 185 27.18 25.80 -22.95
N HIS A 186 28.49 25.98 -23.05
CA HIS A 186 29.23 25.75 -24.29
C HIS A 186 29.21 24.25 -24.66
N ARG A 187 29.47 23.35 -23.69
CA ARG A 187 29.38 21.90 -23.91
C ARG A 187 27.95 21.49 -24.28
N GLN A 188 26.94 22.04 -23.59
CA GLN A 188 25.53 21.83 -23.91
C GLN A 188 25.22 22.25 -25.35
N ARG A 189 25.70 23.42 -25.79
CA ARG A 189 25.54 23.90 -27.18
C ARG A 189 26.23 23.00 -28.21
N GLN A 190 27.45 22.52 -27.95
CA GLN A 190 28.19 21.62 -28.86
C GLN A 190 27.43 20.32 -29.13
N MET A 191 26.74 19.77 -28.12
CA MET A 191 26.00 18.50 -28.25
C MET A 191 24.73 18.60 -29.13
N LEU A 192 24.23 19.81 -29.42
CA LEU A 192 22.95 20.06 -30.12
C LEU A 192 22.78 19.21 -31.39
N THR A 193 23.74 19.26 -32.31
CA THR A 193 23.63 18.59 -33.62
C THR A 193 23.57 17.07 -33.47
N GLY A 194 24.38 16.50 -32.57
CA GLY A 194 24.38 15.06 -32.30
C GLY A 194 23.09 14.59 -31.63
N VAL A 195 22.58 15.37 -30.66
CA VAL A 195 21.29 15.13 -30.02
C VAL A 195 20.17 15.14 -31.04
N PHE A 196 20.09 16.18 -31.87
CA PHE A 196 19.03 16.36 -32.87
C PHE A 196 19.11 15.32 -33.99
N LEU A 197 20.30 14.82 -34.34
CA LEU A 197 20.44 13.69 -35.26
C LEU A 197 19.83 12.42 -34.66
N GLN A 198 20.19 12.07 -33.42
CA GLN A 198 19.78 10.82 -32.79
C GLN A 198 18.30 10.77 -32.40
N CYS A 199 17.68 11.92 -32.05
CA CYS A 199 16.24 11.99 -31.82
C CYS A 199 15.42 12.27 -33.10
N GLY A 200 16.08 12.50 -34.23
CA GLY A 200 15.44 12.73 -35.53
C GLY A 200 14.86 14.13 -35.71
N LEU A 201 15.34 15.15 -34.97
CA LEU A 201 14.88 16.54 -35.05
C LEU A 201 15.69 17.44 -36.01
N LEU A 202 16.73 16.92 -36.69
CA LEU A 202 17.46 17.73 -37.69
C LEU A 202 16.54 18.14 -38.85
N GLU A 203 15.88 17.18 -39.47
CA GLU A 203 14.97 17.42 -40.59
C GLU A 203 13.59 17.90 -40.10
N PRO A 204 12.88 18.72 -40.89
CA PRO A 204 11.50 19.10 -40.59
C PRO A 204 10.57 17.90 -40.81
N HIS A 205 9.65 17.66 -39.87
CA HIS A 205 8.60 16.64 -40.02
C HIS A 205 7.36 17.27 -40.67
N ASP A 206 6.59 16.44 -41.40
CA ASP A 206 5.30 16.89 -41.94
C ASP A 206 4.18 16.88 -40.92
N ASP A 207 4.25 15.99 -39.92
CA ASP A 207 3.31 15.90 -38.81
C ASP A 207 3.93 16.35 -37.48
N ASP A 208 3.05 16.64 -36.52
CA ASP A 208 3.40 16.90 -35.13
C ASP A 208 4.03 15.64 -34.49
N VAL A 209 5.25 15.78 -33.96
CA VAL A 209 5.93 14.71 -33.22
C VAL A 209 5.83 14.99 -31.73
N HIS A 210 5.42 13.98 -30.95
CA HIS A 210 5.66 13.90 -29.51
C HIS A 210 6.04 12.45 -29.18
N LYS A 211 7.23 12.23 -28.64
CA LYS A 211 7.75 10.90 -28.28
C LYS A 211 8.48 10.99 -26.94
N VAL A 212 8.02 10.24 -25.94
CA VAL A 212 8.72 10.09 -24.65
C VAL A 212 9.28 8.67 -24.58
N ASN A 213 10.60 8.54 -24.38
CA ASN A 213 11.26 7.27 -24.09
C ASN A 213 11.61 7.22 -22.60
N VAL A 214 11.30 6.10 -21.95
CA VAL A 214 11.78 5.78 -20.59
C VAL A 214 12.75 4.61 -20.70
N CYS A 215 13.93 4.78 -20.12
CA CYS A 215 15.09 3.90 -20.21
C CYS A 215 15.89 4.00 -18.91
N SER A 216 17.03 3.29 -18.81
CA SER A 216 17.91 3.43 -17.65
C SER A 216 19.37 3.68 -17.99
N ASP A 217 19.97 4.56 -17.21
CA ASP A 217 21.41 4.81 -17.16
C ASP A 217 22.24 3.56 -16.83
N ILE A 218 23.57 3.63 -17.04
CA ILE A 218 24.54 2.65 -16.56
C ILE A 218 24.44 2.41 -15.04
N THR A 219 24.01 3.41 -14.28
CA THR A 219 23.73 3.34 -12.83
C THR A 219 22.41 2.66 -12.47
N LYS A 220 21.65 2.15 -13.45
CA LYS A 220 20.27 1.64 -13.30
C LYS A 220 19.28 2.68 -12.75
N MET A 221 19.54 3.97 -13.00
CA MET A 221 18.59 5.06 -12.75
C MET A 221 17.71 5.32 -13.95
N LEU A 222 16.45 5.68 -13.73
CA LEU A 222 15.54 6.01 -14.81
C LEU A 222 15.97 7.32 -15.50
N ILE A 223 16.09 7.26 -16.82
CA ILE A 223 16.22 8.41 -17.71
C ILE A 223 14.94 8.50 -18.53
N SER A 224 14.37 9.71 -18.60
CA SER A 224 13.24 10.04 -19.46
C SER A 224 13.68 11.06 -20.51
N GLU A 225 13.51 10.71 -21.77
CA GLU A 225 13.84 11.53 -22.94
C GLU A 225 12.54 11.92 -23.65
N SER A 226 12.22 13.22 -23.73
CA SER A 226 11.12 13.72 -24.55
C SER A 226 11.62 14.42 -25.81
N VAL A 227 10.95 14.12 -26.92
CA VAL A 227 11.18 14.67 -28.26
C VAL A 227 9.87 15.30 -28.73
N ARG A 228 9.90 16.58 -29.07
CA ARG A 228 8.74 17.33 -29.58
C ARG A 228 9.11 18.11 -30.84
N PHE A 229 8.26 18.01 -31.86
CA PHE A 229 8.24 18.86 -33.06
C PHE A 229 6.80 19.35 -33.28
N VAL A 230 6.62 20.64 -33.57
CA VAL A 230 5.33 21.24 -33.96
C VAL A 230 5.57 22.43 -34.88
N ARG A 231 4.68 22.62 -35.86
CA ARG A 231 4.63 23.86 -36.66
C ARG A 231 3.68 24.86 -36.00
N MET A 232 4.19 26.05 -35.69
CA MET A 232 3.42 27.12 -35.03
C MET A 232 3.10 28.22 -36.04
N ASN A 233 1.86 28.73 -36.03
CA ASN A 233 1.40 29.86 -36.85
C ASN A 233 1.85 31.21 -36.27
N VAL A 234 3.15 31.33 -35.99
CA VAL A 234 3.79 32.49 -35.35
C VAL A 234 5.16 32.68 -36.01
N PRO A 235 5.57 33.91 -36.38
CA PRO A 235 6.93 34.18 -36.85
C PRO A 235 7.98 33.80 -35.80
N TYR A 236 9.07 33.17 -36.24
CA TYR A 236 10.08 32.61 -35.33
C TYR A 236 10.66 33.59 -34.29
N PRO A 237 10.86 34.91 -34.55
CA PRO A 237 11.41 35.81 -33.54
C PRO A 237 10.43 36.03 -32.37
N VAL A 238 9.13 36.11 -32.66
CA VAL A 238 8.08 36.30 -31.64
C VAL A 238 7.92 35.04 -30.81
N LEU A 239 7.96 33.86 -31.45
CA LEU A 239 7.90 32.59 -30.74
C LEU A 239 9.15 32.37 -29.86
N ALA A 240 10.33 32.77 -30.34
CA ALA A 240 11.59 32.67 -29.60
C ALA A 240 11.63 33.57 -28.37
N GLU A 241 11.17 34.81 -28.46
CA GLU A 241 11.10 35.72 -27.31
C GLU A 241 10.05 35.25 -26.29
N ALA A 242 8.89 34.78 -26.76
CA ALA A 242 7.87 34.17 -25.90
C ALA A 242 8.41 32.94 -25.15
N ALA A 243 9.07 32.01 -25.86
CA ALA A 243 9.65 30.81 -25.26
C ALA A 243 10.75 31.15 -24.24
N TRP A 244 11.60 32.14 -24.54
CA TRP A 244 12.60 32.64 -23.60
C TRP A 244 11.96 33.21 -22.33
N ASN A 245 10.97 34.09 -22.46
CA ASN A 245 10.30 34.69 -21.30
C ASN A 245 9.59 33.62 -20.44
N VAL A 246 8.92 32.65 -21.04
CA VAL A 246 8.28 31.53 -20.32
C VAL A 246 9.31 30.64 -19.60
N SER A 247 10.46 30.35 -20.23
CA SER A 247 11.57 29.61 -19.59
C SER A 247 12.17 30.33 -18.38
N LEU A 248 12.10 31.67 -18.34
CA LEU A 248 12.60 32.50 -17.25
C LEU A 248 11.53 32.88 -16.19
N GLY A 249 10.28 32.43 -16.35
CA GLY A 249 9.20 32.83 -15.46
C GLY A 249 8.69 34.28 -15.66
N ARG A 250 8.93 34.89 -16.83
CA ARG A 250 8.54 36.28 -17.16
C ARG A 250 7.23 36.34 -17.97
N GLU A 251 6.47 37.42 -17.80
CA GLU A 251 5.34 37.83 -18.67
C GLU A 251 4.17 36.83 -18.83
N ILE A 252 4.09 35.84 -17.97
CA ILE A 252 3.13 34.73 -17.92
C ILE A 252 1.87 35.05 -17.10
N THR A 253 1.01 34.04 -16.89
CA THR A 253 0.01 34.05 -15.82
C THR A 253 0.69 33.86 -14.47
N GLU A 254 0.20 34.51 -13.42
CA GLU A 254 0.75 34.46 -12.05
C GLU A 254 1.09 33.03 -11.61
N LYS A 255 0.17 32.09 -11.86
CA LYS A 255 0.29 30.66 -11.51
C LYS A 255 1.48 29.92 -12.13
N TRP A 256 1.99 30.33 -13.31
CA TRP A 256 3.22 29.72 -13.87
C TRP A 256 4.45 30.37 -13.23
N GLY A 257 4.44 31.69 -13.05
CA GLY A 257 5.59 32.48 -12.58
C GLY A 257 5.90 32.35 -11.10
N ASP A 258 4.88 32.10 -10.29
CA ASP A 258 4.98 31.83 -8.86
C ASP A 258 5.97 30.70 -8.48
N ASN A 259 6.25 29.78 -9.42
CA ASN A 259 7.18 28.68 -9.20
C ASN A 259 8.64 29.04 -9.59
N TYR A 260 8.87 30.16 -10.27
CA TYR A 260 10.19 30.56 -10.79
C TYR A 260 10.77 31.75 -10.02
N LYS A 261 12.09 31.73 -9.83
CA LYS A 261 12.86 32.81 -9.23
C LYS A 261 14.19 32.95 -9.96
N ILE A 262 14.43 34.13 -10.55
CA ILE A 262 15.74 34.44 -11.13
C ILE A 262 16.75 34.55 -9.97
N LEU A 263 17.80 33.73 -10.00
CA LEU A 263 18.90 33.78 -9.02
C LEU A 263 19.96 34.77 -9.47
N GLU A 264 20.34 34.73 -10.74
CA GLU A 264 21.44 35.51 -11.32
C GLU A 264 21.14 35.81 -12.80
N THR A 265 21.33 37.05 -13.23
CA THR A 265 21.32 37.42 -14.67
C THR A 265 22.75 37.73 -15.06
N ILE A 266 23.38 36.82 -15.81
CA ILE A 266 24.80 36.89 -16.15
C ILE A 266 25.00 37.87 -17.31
N ASP A 267 24.14 37.79 -18.33
CA ASP A 267 24.10 38.71 -19.46
C ASP A 267 22.70 38.70 -20.10
N ALA A 268 22.49 39.50 -21.16
CA ALA A 268 21.20 39.65 -21.84
C ALA A 268 20.64 38.34 -22.45
N ASN A 269 21.47 37.31 -22.60
CA ASN A 269 21.14 36.02 -23.20
C ASN A 269 21.43 34.84 -22.28
N THR A 270 21.81 35.08 -21.01
CA THR A 270 22.23 34.04 -20.05
C THR A 270 21.69 34.33 -18.66
N VAL A 271 20.85 33.44 -18.16
CA VAL A 271 20.13 33.62 -16.89
C VAL A 271 20.10 32.32 -16.11
N TYR A 272 20.35 32.41 -14.81
CA TYR A 272 20.27 31.32 -13.86
C TYR A 272 19.00 31.44 -13.02
N VAL A 273 18.17 30.40 -13.05
CA VAL A 273 16.79 30.42 -12.53
C VAL A 273 16.54 29.21 -11.64
N GLU A 274 15.93 29.45 -10.50
CA GLU A 274 15.38 28.44 -9.59
C GLU A 274 13.90 28.19 -9.92
N TYR A 275 13.50 26.92 -9.90
CA TYR A 275 12.13 26.47 -10.08
C TYR A 275 11.76 25.51 -8.94
N VAL A 276 10.72 25.86 -8.20
CA VAL A 276 10.15 25.08 -7.09
C VAL A 276 8.65 24.93 -7.34
N PRO A 277 8.16 23.73 -7.73
CA PRO A 277 6.74 23.53 -7.98
C PRO A 277 5.94 23.59 -6.67
N ARG A 278 5.02 24.56 -6.56
CA ARG A 278 4.14 24.71 -5.38
C ARG A 278 3.07 23.62 -5.25
N ASN A 279 2.81 22.85 -6.31
CA ASN A 279 1.68 21.91 -6.35
C ASN A 279 2.11 20.43 -6.30
N GLY A 280 1.83 19.77 -5.17
CA GLY A 280 1.15 18.47 -5.21
C GLY A 280 1.91 17.18 -4.88
N VAL A 281 3.22 17.20 -4.62
CA VAL A 281 3.97 15.95 -4.26
C VAL A 281 4.99 16.10 -3.12
N ALA A 282 5.08 17.28 -2.50
CA ALA A 282 6.09 17.54 -1.47
C ALA A 282 5.87 16.73 -0.17
N ASP A 283 4.63 16.40 0.16
CA ASP A 283 4.24 15.92 1.50
C ASP A 283 4.75 14.51 1.85
N ALA A 284 5.06 13.68 0.84
CA ALA A 284 5.55 12.31 1.03
C ALA A 284 7.06 12.14 0.77
N SER A 285 7.71 13.08 0.08
CA SER A 285 9.10 12.90 -0.39
C SER A 285 9.97 14.16 -0.31
N GLY A 286 9.48 15.25 0.29
CA GLY A 286 10.23 16.49 0.50
C GLY A 286 10.17 17.47 -0.67
N VAL A 287 10.77 18.64 -0.47
CA VAL A 287 10.75 19.73 -1.46
C VAL A 287 11.58 19.37 -2.68
N LEU A 288 11.01 19.55 -3.87
CA LEU A 288 11.73 19.47 -5.14
C LEU A 288 12.26 20.85 -5.52
N CYS A 289 13.55 20.96 -5.82
CA CYS A 289 14.16 22.15 -6.40
C CYS A 289 14.87 21.81 -7.71
N ALA A 290 14.61 22.60 -8.74
CA ALA A 290 15.35 22.58 -9.98
C ALA A 290 16.05 23.93 -10.18
N ARG A 291 17.31 23.93 -10.57
CA ARG A 291 18.03 25.17 -10.90
C ARG A 291 18.61 25.06 -12.28
N TYR A 292 18.14 25.88 -13.20
CA TYR A 292 18.49 25.83 -14.60
C TYR A 292 19.32 27.03 -14.99
N LEU A 293 20.48 26.76 -15.57
CA LEU A 293 21.26 27.75 -16.28
C LEU A 293 20.81 27.74 -17.74
N TYR A 294 20.14 28.80 -18.18
CA TYR A 294 19.65 28.99 -19.54
C TYR A 294 20.60 29.88 -20.35
N ARG A 295 20.77 29.57 -21.64
CA ARG A 295 21.35 30.49 -22.63
C ARG A 295 20.64 30.41 -23.97
N ARG A 296 20.41 31.57 -24.60
CA ARG A 296 19.95 31.67 -25.99
C ARG A 296 21.06 32.09 -26.94
N TYR A 297 21.00 31.57 -28.16
CA TYR A 297 21.89 31.87 -29.27
C TYR A 297 21.04 32.28 -30.48
N TYR A 298 21.37 33.40 -31.10
CA TYR A 298 20.78 33.83 -32.37
C TYR A 298 21.64 33.32 -33.52
N GLU A 299 21.00 32.75 -34.54
CA GLU A 299 21.61 32.25 -35.76
C GLU A 299 20.73 32.66 -36.96
N ASP A 300 21.23 32.48 -38.18
CA ASP A 300 20.47 32.81 -39.39
C ASP A 300 19.15 32.01 -39.44
N ASN A 301 18.04 32.74 -39.53
CA ASN A 301 16.66 32.21 -39.53
C ASN A 301 16.26 31.34 -38.31
N ARG A 302 17.03 31.35 -37.20
CA ARG A 302 16.66 30.59 -35.99
C ARG A 302 17.20 31.13 -34.67
N VAL A 303 16.53 30.79 -33.59
CA VAL A 303 17.00 30.96 -32.21
C VAL A 303 17.12 29.61 -31.54
N VAL A 304 18.20 29.40 -30.79
CA VAL A 304 18.41 28.16 -30.04
C VAL A 304 18.59 28.48 -28.56
N ILE A 305 17.72 27.92 -27.74
CA ILE A 305 17.75 28.01 -26.29
C ILE A 305 18.27 26.66 -25.76
N VAL A 306 19.32 26.69 -24.95
CA VAL A 306 19.85 25.50 -24.27
C VAL A 306 19.85 25.72 -22.77
N TRP A 307 19.70 24.64 -22.00
CA TRP A 307 19.84 24.69 -20.56
C TRP A 307 20.38 23.41 -19.97
N LYS A 308 20.96 23.54 -18.78
CA LYS A 308 21.44 22.44 -17.95
C LYS A 308 21.12 22.74 -16.49
N SER A 309 20.74 21.72 -15.75
CA SER A 309 20.53 21.83 -14.31
C SER A 309 21.85 21.95 -13.54
N ILE A 310 21.93 22.88 -12.59
CA ILE A 310 22.98 22.90 -11.55
C ILE A 310 22.48 22.09 -10.35
N LEU A 311 23.28 21.14 -9.87
CA LEU A 311 22.93 20.30 -8.72
C LEU A 311 23.47 20.85 -7.41
N GLU A 312 24.68 21.40 -7.41
CA GLU A 312 25.33 21.98 -6.24
C GLU A 312 25.78 23.43 -6.53
N ASP A 313 25.59 24.34 -5.58
CA ASP A 313 25.96 25.74 -5.73
C ASP A 313 26.39 26.31 -4.36
N GLU A 314 27.67 26.66 -4.23
CA GLU A 314 28.24 27.18 -2.98
C GLU A 314 27.76 28.59 -2.62
N CYS A 315 27.29 29.39 -3.58
CA CYS A 315 26.68 30.70 -3.32
C CYS A 315 25.22 30.58 -2.85
N TYR A 316 24.56 29.48 -3.21
CA TYR A 316 23.15 29.23 -2.93
C TYR A 316 22.96 27.80 -2.37
N PRO A 317 23.51 27.43 -1.21
CA PRO A 317 23.41 26.07 -0.70
C PRO A 317 21.94 25.61 -0.58
N LEU A 318 21.68 24.36 -0.93
CA LEU A 318 20.41 23.67 -0.70
C LEU A 318 20.58 22.67 0.44
N ASP A 319 19.52 22.49 1.23
CA ASP A 319 19.47 21.48 2.29
C ASP A 319 19.62 20.04 1.73
N GLU A 320 20.07 19.08 2.55
CA GLU A 320 20.24 17.69 2.13
C GLU A 320 18.91 16.97 1.85
N SER A 321 17.80 17.39 2.48
CA SER A 321 16.47 16.82 2.25
C SER A 321 15.86 17.19 0.89
N VAL A 322 16.34 18.27 0.27
CA VAL A 322 15.82 18.78 -1.00
C VAL A 322 16.20 17.85 -2.14
N MET A 323 15.19 17.40 -2.89
CA MET A 323 15.39 16.66 -4.13
C MET A 323 15.80 17.60 -5.25
N ARG A 324 16.92 17.30 -5.89
CA ARG A 324 17.54 18.12 -6.93
C ARG A 324 17.23 17.53 -8.30
N VAL A 325 16.63 18.34 -9.17
CA VAL A 325 16.29 17.90 -10.53
C VAL A 325 17.53 17.92 -11.42
N HIS A 326 17.86 16.78 -11.99
CA HIS A 326 18.90 16.63 -13.00
C HIS A 326 18.27 16.60 -14.41
N GLN A 327 18.52 17.63 -15.21
CA GLN A 327 17.93 17.80 -16.55
C GLN A 327 18.90 18.48 -17.52
N SER A 328 18.88 18.03 -18.77
CA SER A 328 19.49 18.69 -19.93
C SER A 328 18.39 19.05 -20.93
N GLY A 329 18.49 20.19 -21.60
CA GLY A 329 17.51 20.58 -22.61
C GLY A 329 18.05 21.45 -23.74
N TRP A 330 17.36 21.33 -24.87
CA TRP A 330 17.63 22.05 -26.11
C TRP A 330 16.30 22.36 -26.79
N MET A 331 16.15 23.60 -27.24
CA MET A 331 14.99 24.08 -27.97
C MET A 331 15.49 24.91 -29.15
N VAL A 332 15.03 24.58 -30.36
CA VAL A 332 15.33 25.32 -31.59
C VAL A 332 14.01 25.84 -32.14
N ILE A 333 13.98 27.13 -32.44
CA ILE A 333 12.84 27.83 -33.04
C ILE A 333 13.36 28.48 -34.32
N GLU A 334 12.96 27.93 -35.46
CA GLU A 334 13.43 28.35 -36.79
C GLU A 334 12.25 28.75 -37.70
N GLY A 335 12.46 29.70 -38.60
CA GLY A 335 11.42 30.13 -39.55
C GLY A 335 11.17 29.05 -40.61
N ASP A 336 9.90 28.77 -40.93
CA ASP A 336 9.59 27.84 -42.03
C ASP A 336 9.95 28.50 -43.37
N VAL A 337 10.86 27.86 -44.11
CA VAL A 337 11.33 28.31 -45.43
C VAL A 337 10.18 28.41 -46.44
N LYS A 338 9.12 27.60 -46.28
CA LYS A 338 7.92 27.65 -47.13
C LYS A 338 6.98 28.79 -46.74
N ASN A 339 6.99 29.24 -45.49
CA ASN A 339 6.10 30.26 -44.97
C ASN A 339 6.73 31.05 -43.80
N PRO A 340 7.26 32.27 -44.05
CA PRO A 340 7.90 33.10 -43.02
C PRO A 340 6.98 33.53 -41.86
N THR A 341 5.66 33.35 -41.98
CA THR A 341 4.70 33.58 -40.88
C THR A 341 4.56 32.40 -39.93
N GLN A 342 5.18 31.26 -40.26
CA GLN A 342 5.23 30.04 -39.46
C GLN A 342 6.64 29.80 -38.93
N SER A 343 6.72 29.02 -37.86
CA SER A 343 7.98 28.56 -37.27
C SER A 343 7.91 27.09 -36.90
N LEU A 344 9.06 26.43 -36.99
CA LEU A 344 9.27 25.06 -36.56
C LEU A 344 9.81 25.08 -35.13
N TYR A 345 9.03 24.57 -34.19
CA TYR A 345 9.43 24.40 -32.80
C TYR A 345 9.95 22.98 -32.60
N LYS A 346 11.23 22.86 -32.26
CA LYS A 346 11.93 21.60 -31.99
C LYS A 346 12.40 21.61 -30.54
N LEU A 347 12.07 20.60 -29.77
CA LEU A 347 12.41 20.49 -28.35
C LEU A 347 12.91 19.08 -28.04
N PHE A 348 14.06 18.99 -27.37
CA PHE A 348 14.54 17.79 -26.72
C PHE A 348 14.83 18.05 -25.24
N VAL A 349 14.33 17.18 -24.38
CA VAL A 349 14.51 17.25 -22.92
C VAL A 349 14.88 15.88 -22.40
N GLN A 350 15.99 15.80 -21.66
CA GLN A 350 16.41 14.58 -20.97
C GLN A 350 16.45 14.85 -19.47
N ARG A 351 15.77 14.01 -18.68
CA ARG A 351 15.66 14.13 -17.21
C ARG A 351 16.03 12.80 -16.56
N HIS A 352 16.80 12.85 -15.48
CA HIS A 352 17.11 11.69 -14.65
C HIS A 352 16.19 11.65 -13.42
N SER A 353 16.12 10.50 -12.76
CA SER A 353 15.67 10.41 -11.37
C SER A 353 16.30 11.53 -10.52
N PRO A 354 15.50 12.28 -9.72
CA PRO A 354 16.04 13.26 -8.78
C PRO A 354 17.01 12.64 -7.77
N THR A 355 17.93 13.43 -7.23
CA THR A 355 18.89 13.00 -6.20
C THR A 355 18.81 13.90 -4.97
N ARG A 356 19.26 13.41 -3.80
CA ARG A 356 19.38 14.20 -2.57
C ARG A 356 20.86 14.33 -2.20
N ALA A 357 21.41 15.54 -2.25
CA ALA A 357 22.83 15.81 -1.96
C ALA A 357 23.81 14.83 -2.66
N GLY A 358 23.57 14.56 -3.95
CA GLY A 358 24.34 13.60 -4.75
C GLY A 358 24.12 12.11 -4.42
N LYS A 359 23.35 11.78 -3.37
CA LYS A 359 22.97 10.41 -3.04
C LYS A 359 21.82 9.94 -3.92
N LEU A 360 21.92 8.69 -4.35
CA LEU A 360 20.91 8.00 -5.14
C LEU A 360 19.67 7.73 -4.28
N ILE A 361 18.49 8.05 -4.79
CA ILE A 361 17.21 7.75 -4.15
C ILE A 361 16.82 6.32 -4.53
N HIS A 362 16.32 5.51 -3.58
CA HIS A 362 15.91 4.15 -3.89
C HIS A 362 14.73 4.17 -4.88
N LEU A 363 14.67 3.21 -5.81
CA LEU A 363 13.66 3.26 -6.88
C LEU A 363 12.22 3.27 -6.31
N THR A 364 11.95 2.57 -5.20
CA THR A 364 10.67 2.65 -4.48
C THR A 364 10.31 4.07 -4.04
N ASP A 365 11.28 4.83 -3.54
CA ASP A 365 11.11 6.22 -3.09
C ASP A 365 10.94 7.14 -4.30
N VAL A 366 11.66 6.88 -5.41
CA VAL A 366 11.43 7.57 -6.69
C VAL A 366 10.01 7.33 -7.19
N PHE A 367 9.46 6.12 -7.06
CA PHE A 367 8.06 5.85 -7.41
C PHE A 367 7.05 6.38 -6.39
N GLN A 368 7.40 6.49 -5.12
CA GLN A 368 6.55 7.16 -4.14
C GLN A 368 6.54 8.68 -4.37
N PHE A 369 7.63 9.26 -4.85
CA PHE A 369 7.70 10.63 -5.34
C PHE A 369 6.97 10.83 -6.67
N ILE A 370 7.05 9.89 -7.62
CA ILE A 370 6.32 10.01 -8.89
C ILE A 370 4.82 9.72 -8.67
N MET A 371 4.47 8.84 -7.73
CA MET A 371 3.12 8.27 -7.54
C MET A 371 2.70 8.21 -6.06
N PRO A 372 2.57 9.34 -5.34
CA PRO A 372 2.34 9.35 -3.89
C PRO A 372 1.03 8.68 -3.48
N ASN A 373 -0.02 8.80 -4.30
CA ASN A 373 -1.39 8.41 -3.96
C ASN A 373 -1.82 7.04 -4.52
N ILE A 374 -0.89 6.23 -5.04
CA ILE A 374 -1.20 4.91 -5.63
C ILE A 374 -0.59 3.79 -4.80
N SER A 375 -1.41 2.82 -4.39
CA SER A 375 -0.98 1.60 -3.70
C SER A 375 0.01 0.80 -4.56
N LEU A 376 0.97 0.15 -3.91
CA LEU A 376 2.03 -0.64 -4.59
C LEU A 376 1.42 -1.67 -5.57
N GLU A 377 0.32 -2.29 -5.16
CA GLU A 377 -0.53 -3.26 -5.89
C GLU A 377 -0.99 -2.77 -7.28
N LYS A 378 -1.00 -1.46 -7.55
CA LYS A 378 -1.43 -0.86 -8.83
C LYS A 378 -0.27 -0.34 -9.70
N ARG A 379 0.97 -0.47 -9.25
CA ARG A 379 2.16 0.10 -9.92
C ARG A 379 2.75 -0.83 -10.97
N THR A 380 1.95 -1.25 -11.95
CA THR A 380 2.44 -2.04 -13.09
C THR A 380 3.40 -1.23 -13.96
N THR A 381 4.25 -1.90 -14.74
CA THR A 381 5.20 -1.30 -15.69
C THR A 381 4.55 -0.28 -16.60
N THR A 382 3.44 -0.68 -17.22
CA THR A 382 2.67 0.13 -18.16
C THR A 382 2.15 1.37 -17.44
N TYR A 383 1.58 1.22 -16.24
CA TYR A 383 1.09 2.34 -15.45
C TYR A 383 2.19 3.33 -15.05
N VAL A 384 3.37 2.83 -14.68
CA VAL A 384 4.56 3.65 -14.38
C VAL A 384 5.06 4.40 -15.62
N THR A 385 5.20 3.73 -16.76
CA THR A 385 5.64 4.38 -18.00
C THR A 385 4.62 5.38 -18.49
N ASP A 386 3.34 5.02 -18.50
CA ASP A 386 2.24 5.88 -18.97
C ASP A 386 2.12 7.12 -18.08
N PHE A 387 2.28 6.99 -16.76
CA PHE A 387 2.31 8.14 -15.87
C PHE A 387 3.50 9.06 -16.17
N ILE A 388 4.70 8.52 -16.41
CA ILE A 388 5.86 9.34 -16.78
C ILE A 388 5.58 10.06 -18.10
N VAL A 389 5.08 9.37 -19.13
CA VAL A 389 4.68 9.96 -20.42
C VAL A 389 3.62 11.06 -20.22
N GLN A 390 2.58 10.81 -19.44
CA GLN A 390 1.51 11.77 -19.13
C GLN A 390 2.02 12.97 -18.33
N SER A 391 2.94 12.77 -17.40
CA SER A 391 3.59 13.84 -16.62
C SER A 391 4.42 14.76 -17.52
N PHE A 392 5.23 14.18 -18.42
CA PHE A 392 5.95 14.95 -19.44
C PHE A 392 4.99 15.71 -20.36
N ARG A 393 3.95 15.05 -20.88
CA ARG A 393 2.95 15.69 -21.73
C ARG A 393 2.20 16.81 -21.02
N GLY A 394 1.88 16.65 -19.73
CA GLY A 394 1.23 17.66 -18.91
C GLY A 394 2.08 18.92 -18.74
N VAL A 395 3.39 18.75 -18.46
CA VAL A 395 4.35 19.87 -18.37
C VAL A 395 4.54 20.56 -19.73
N GLU A 396 4.68 19.79 -20.81
CA GLU A 396 4.80 20.33 -22.18
C GLU A 396 3.57 21.13 -22.59
N VAL A 397 2.36 20.59 -22.43
CA VAL A 397 1.12 21.28 -22.78
C VAL A 397 0.92 22.54 -21.93
N ALA A 398 1.38 22.55 -20.67
CA ALA A 398 1.35 23.75 -19.84
C ALA A 398 2.38 24.80 -20.32
N PHE A 399 3.56 24.37 -20.77
CA PHE A 399 4.58 25.25 -21.35
C PHE A 399 4.15 25.82 -22.71
N GLU A 400 3.61 25.01 -23.62
CA GLU A 400 3.02 25.43 -24.89
C GLU A 400 1.91 26.47 -24.67
N LYS A 401 1.00 26.24 -23.70
CA LYS A 401 -0.04 27.22 -23.32
C LYS A 401 0.53 28.51 -22.75
N ALA A 402 1.61 28.46 -21.98
CA ALA A 402 2.27 29.65 -21.46
C ALA A 402 2.96 30.45 -22.59
N ILE A 403 3.53 29.76 -23.58
CA ILE A 403 4.05 30.38 -24.81
C ILE A 403 2.93 31.07 -25.58
N ASP A 404 1.79 30.42 -25.81
CA ASP A 404 0.63 31.03 -26.49
C ASP A 404 0.17 32.33 -25.80
N VAL A 405 0.16 32.38 -24.47
CA VAL A 405 -0.17 33.58 -23.69
C VAL A 405 0.90 34.67 -23.89
N ALA A 406 2.18 34.32 -23.85
CA ALA A 406 3.28 35.26 -24.07
C ALA A 406 3.30 35.82 -25.50
N VAL A 407 3.12 34.98 -26.53
CA VAL A 407 2.97 35.40 -27.94
C VAL A 407 1.82 36.40 -28.10
N ARG A 408 0.66 36.14 -27.49
CA ARG A 408 -0.48 37.08 -27.51
C ARG A 408 -0.07 38.42 -26.91
N LYS A 409 0.54 38.45 -25.72
CA LYS A 409 1.00 39.71 -25.09
C LYS A 409 1.99 40.46 -25.98
N LEU A 410 3.02 39.81 -26.50
CA LEU A 410 4.04 40.43 -27.37
C LEU A 410 3.40 41.03 -28.64
N THR A 411 2.47 40.31 -29.29
CA THR A 411 1.77 40.82 -30.48
C THR A 411 0.77 41.95 -30.17
N TYR A 412 0.17 41.99 -28.97
CA TYR A 412 -0.63 43.13 -28.53
C TYR A 412 0.23 44.37 -28.24
N HIS A 413 1.37 44.22 -27.55
CA HIS A 413 2.29 45.33 -27.28
C HIS A 413 2.85 45.93 -28.58
N HIS A 414 3.35 45.11 -29.50
CA HIS A 414 3.81 45.59 -30.81
C HIS A 414 2.74 46.37 -31.58
N ARG A 415 1.46 45.96 -31.51
CA ARG A 415 0.36 46.71 -32.13
C ARG A 415 0.08 48.03 -31.41
N HIS A 416 0.21 48.09 -30.10
CA HIS A 416 -0.03 49.32 -29.35
C HIS A 416 1.09 50.35 -29.59
N ASP A 417 2.35 49.93 -29.51
CA ASP A 417 3.52 50.78 -29.75
C ASP A 417 3.57 51.30 -31.19
N PHE A 418 3.16 50.47 -32.17
CA PHE A 418 3.02 50.90 -33.57
C PHE A 418 1.91 51.95 -33.76
N MET A 419 0.79 51.84 -33.03
CA MET A 419 -0.30 52.82 -33.10
C MET A 419 0.06 54.13 -32.37
N LEU A 420 0.84 54.06 -31.28
CA LEU A 420 1.37 55.24 -30.59
C LEU A 420 2.40 55.98 -31.45
N THR A 421 3.37 55.28 -32.03
CA THR A 421 4.36 55.89 -32.94
C THR A 421 3.73 56.44 -34.23
N GLN A 422 2.68 55.81 -34.77
CA GLN A 422 1.91 56.42 -35.86
C GLN A 422 1.16 57.69 -35.42
N ALA A 423 0.58 57.71 -34.22
CA ALA A 423 -0.07 58.91 -33.68
C ALA A 423 0.93 60.06 -33.49
N GLU A 424 2.10 59.78 -32.92
CA GLU A 424 3.19 60.74 -32.70
C GLU A 424 3.81 61.29 -34.01
N MET A 425 3.80 60.51 -35.10
CA MET A 425 4.21 60.98 -36.44
C MET A 425 3.10 61.75 -37.19
N SER A 426 1.89 61.83 -36.64
CA SER A 426 0.73 62.51 -37.24
C SER A 426 0.33 63.80 -36.50
N LEU A 427 1.14 64.23 -35.54
CA LEU A 427 1.09 65.49 -34.81
C LEU A 427 2.27 66.40 -35.20
#